data_AF-A0A7Y5GFL5-F1
#
_entry.id   AF-A0A7Y5GFL5-F1
#
_cell.length_a   1.000
_cell.length_b   1.000
_cell.length_c   1.000
_cell.angle_alpha   90.00
_cell.angle_beta   90.00
_cell.angle_gamma   90.00
#
_symmetry.space_group_name_H-M   'P 1'
#
loop_
_entity.id
_entity.type
_entity.pdbx_description
1 polymer ?
#
loop_
_entity_poly.entity_id
_entity_poly.type
_entity_poly.pdbx_seq_one_letter_code
_entity_poly.pdbx_strand_id
1 'polypeptide(L)'
;MKDDILEARLVFLDEQLERAENALRWLEGSQILQNLGYDMQKIAAPLETTIVKEARLQRKSIERAQAELNLAAADASGEPHLAAAWQMYNQSLEKSQELLGQWLELIGGIALRDKQFDCNVCDLADELIRTCCDDTIGPTIKAPDLFVTVPAQQDAVSKTWFRMIRLRFPHWTVWHLPLTAAEFGYVLFDEWDDLSEFLDEQVKLWGRTGNKQKPAPKTGSKRRNIRSHMRKLIADGFAALTMGPAYAYSAFYLNFSAGHAETEDSPSDAARAFVVLRMIDLMNQHESEKPYREHIERLDEKWKASCKFAEGQERQTELEEGKLNSLCRAVWNFLNDQFRFTGRYPYLNGDQGWNTAQRIRRYLENPQQYPMPFTSSTRLRDVLNAGWLRRIEIPAGTEHDFQVKQLAKAIMHLCRHIVDQRRGIPARAEQPQQGSIQIPTLGGVEVKTAGGR
;
A
#
# COMPACT_ATOMS: atom_id res chain seq x y z
N MET A 1 21.12 -45.45 -4.25
CA MET A 1 19.74 -45.80 -3.81
C MET A 1 18.81 -44.78 -4.46
N LYS A 2 17.77 -45.21 -5.17
CA LYS A 2 16.85 -44.26 -5.83
C LYS A 2 15.88 -43.70 -4.79
N ASP A 3 15.79 -42.38 -4.67
CA ASP A 3 14.82 -41.70 -3.80
C ASP A 3 13.56 -41.38 -4.63
N ASP A 4 12.63 -42.35 -4.66
CA ASP A 4 11.40 -42.25 -5.44
C ASP A 4 10.48 -41.09 -4.97
N ILE A 5 10.62 -40.67 -3.71
CA ILE A 5 9.85 -39.54 -3.16
C ILE A 5 10.35 -38.23 -3.78
N LEU A 6 11.66 -38.03 -3.83
CA LEU A 6 12.23 -36.83 -4.43
C LEU A 6 11.91 -36.75 -5.93
N GLU A 7 12.03 -37.86 -6.66
CA GLU A 7 11.69 -37.91 -8.08
C GLU A 7 10.24 -37.50 -8.34
N ALA A 8 9.27 -38.10 -7.62
CA ALA A 8 7.86 -37.75 -7.76
C ALA A 8 7.58 -36.27 -7.42
N ARG A 9 8.27 -35.73 -6.42
CA ARG A 9 8.16 -34.31 -6.02
C ARG A 9 8.73 -33.35 -7.05
N LEU A 10 9.85 -33.71 -7.70
CA LEU A 10 10.44 -32.92 -8.78
C LEU A 10 9.52 -32.87 -9.99
N VAL A 11 8.96 -34.01 -10.41
CA VAL A 11 7.98 -34.10 -11.51
C VAL A 11 6.76 -33.25 -11.20
N PHE A 12 6.17 -33.39 -10.00
CA PHE A 12 4.99 -32.60 -9.63
C PHE A 12 5.28 -31.09 -9.64
N LEU A 13 6.43 -30.65 -9.13
CA LEU A 13 6.78 -29.23 -9.11
C LEU A 13 7.00 -28.68 -10.53
N ASP A 14 7.61 -29.46 -11.44
CA ASP A 14 7.77 -29.07 -12.84
C ASP A 14 6.41 -28.86 -13.53
N GLU A 15 5.46 -29.77 -13.32
CA GLU A 15 4.10 -29.65 -13.84
C GLU A 15 3.38 -28.40 -13.32
N GLN A 16 3.54 -28.04 -12.03
CA GLN A 16 2.93 -26.82 -11.48
C GLN A 16 3.54 -25.55 -12.11
N LEU A 17 4.85 -25.54 -12.34
CA LEU A 17 5.54 -24.43 -12.99
C LEU A 17 5.16 -24.29 -14.46
N GLU A 18 4.97 -25.41 -15.16
CA GLU A 18 4.45 -25.42 -16.53
C GLU A 18 3.01 -24.86 -16.58
N ARG A 19 2.15 -25.20 -15.61
CA ARG A 19 0.81 -24.60 -15.52
C ARG A 19 0.86 -23.10 -15.29
N ALA A 20 1.78 -22.60 -14.45
CA ALA A 20 1.96 -21.17 -14.24
C ALA A 20 2.43 -20.45 -15.52
N GLU A 21 3.37 -21.05 -16.27
CA GLU A 21 3.80 -20.54 -17.57
C GLU A 21 2.63 -20.46 -18.57
N ASN A 22 1.75 -21.47 -18.57
CA ASN A 22 0.58 -21.51 -19.45
C ASN A 22 -0.60 -20.65 -18.96
N ALA A 23 -0.69 -20.32 -17.67
CA ALA A 23 -1.81 -19.56 -17.10
C ALA A 23 -1.90 -18.13 -17.65
N LEU A 24 -0.78 -17.56 -18.10
CA LEU A 24 -0.77 -16.27 -18.80
C LEU A 24 -1.52 -16.31 -20.12
N ARG A 25 -1.40 -17.41 -20.88
CA ARG A 25 -2.16 -17.58 -22.13
C ARG A 25 -3.67 -17.64 -21.87
N TRP A 26 -4.06 -18.21 -20.73
CA TRP A 26 -5.47 -18.17 -20.31
C TRP A 26 -5.92 -16.74 -20.02
N LEU A 27 -5.10 -15.96 -19.33
CA LEU A 27 -5.38 -14.55 -19.05
C LEU A 27 -5.49 -13.73 -20.34
N GLU A 28 -4.59 -13.97 -21.31
CA GLU A 28 -4.61 -13.42 -22.67
C GLU A 28 -5.89 -13.72 -23.44
N GLY A 29 -6.37 -14.96 -23.36
CA GLY A 29 -7.63 -15.37 -23.97
C GLY A 29 -8.88 -14.92 -23.20
N SER A 30 -8.72 -14.38 -21.99
CA SER A 30 -9.84 -13.96 -21.15
C SER A 30 -10.31 -12.55 -21.51
N GLN A 31 -11.63 -12.35 -21.54
CA GLN A 31 -12.23 -11.01 -21.70
C GLN A 31 -12.12 -10.17 -20.42
N ILE A 32 -11.62 -10.76 -19.32
CA ILE A 32 -11.69 -10.20 -17.97
C ILE A 32 -10.93 -8.87 -17.86
N LEU A 33 -9.69 -8.83 -18.34
CA LEU A 33 -8.90 -7.61 -18.29
C LEU A 33 -9.41 -6.53 -19.26
N GLN A 34 -9.99 -6.93 -20.40
CA GLN A 34 -10.67 -6.00 -21.30
C GLN A 34 -11.91 -5.39 -20.64
N ASN A 35 -12.68 -6.17 -19.88
CA ASN A 35 -13.83 -5.68 -19.11
C ASN A 35 -13.42 -4.65 -18.06
N LEU A 36 -12.22 -4.82 -17.47
CA LEU A 36 -11.63 -3.89 -16.51
C LEU A 36 -10.97 -2.67 -17.18
N GLY A 37 -11.01 -2.58 -18.51
CA GLY A 37 -10.44 -1.47 -19.27
C GLY A 37 -8.91 -1.49 -19.33
N TYR A 38 -8.28 -2.63 -19.05
CA TYR A 38 -6.84 -2.77 -19.16
C TYR A 38 -6.41 -3.15 -20.57
N ASP A 39 -5.31 -2.53 -21.01
CA ASP A 39 -4.61 -2.95 -22.22
C ASP A 39 -3.84 -4.23 -21.91
N MET A 40 -4.31 -5.33 -22.51
CA MET A 40 -3.72 -6.65 -22.36
C MET A 40 -2.24 -6.68 -22.71
N GLN A 41 -1.82 -5.98 -23.76
CA GLN A 41 -0.43 -6.04 -24.20
C GLN A 41 0.49 -5.36 -23.19
N LYS A 42 0.01 -4.28 -22.56
CA LYS A 42 0.75 -3.58 -21.53
C LYS A 42 0.91 -4.44 -20.27
N ILE A 43 -0.14 -5.09 -19.81
CA ILE A 43 -0.09 -5.90 -18.58
C ILE A 43 0.59 -7.26 -18.83
N ALA A 44 0.21 -7.96 -19.89
CA ALA A 44 0.68 -9.32 -20.14
C ALA A 44 2.19 -9.37 -20.39
N ALA A 45 2.79 -8.43 -21.13
CA ALA A 45 4.21 -8.51 -21.47
C ALA A 45 5.17 -8.44 -20.25
N PRO A 46 4.99 -7.53 -19.28
CA PRO A 46 5.75 -7.55 -18.03
C PRO A 46 5.46 -8.78 -17.16
N LEU A 47 4.19 -9.21 -17.09
CA LEU A 47 3.83 -10.44 -16.37
C LEU A 47 4.53 -11.66 -16.97
N GLU A 48 4.48 -11.81 -18.29
CA GLU A 48 5.14 -12.87 -19.04
C GLU A 48 6.65 -12.82 -18.80
N THR A 49 7.26 -11.65 -18.97
CA THR A 49 8.70 -11.47 -18.76
C THR A 49 9.13 -11.86 -17.35
N THR A 50 8.30 -11.68 -16.33
CA THR A 50 8.66 -11.97 -14.94
C THR A 50 8.28 -13.41 -14.53
N ILE A 51 7.03 -13.82 -14.72
CA ILE A 51 6.52 -15.15 -14.35
C ILE A 51 7.21 -16.23 -15.16
N VAL A 52 7.17 -16.10 -16.49
CA VAL A 52 7.69 -17.15 -17.37
C VAL A 52 9.19 -17.27 -17.21
N LYS A 53 9.90 -16.14 -17.08
CA LYS A 53 11.34 -16.16 -16.83
C LYS A 53 11.67 -16.89 -15.55
N GLU A 54 11.00 -16.59 -14.46
CA GLU A 54 11.29 -17.28 -13.21
C GLU A 54 10.84 -18.72 -13.21
N ALA A 55 9.64 -19.02 -13.70
CA ALA A 55 9.17 -20.40 -13.82
C ALA A 55 10.22 -21.22 -14.58
N ARG A 56 10.74 -20.71 -15.70
CA ARG A 56 11.85 -21.33 -16.44
C ARG A 56 13.15 -21.43 -15.63
N LEU A 57 13.49 -20.44 -14.80
CA LEU A 57 14.66 -20.53 -13.91
C LEU A 57 14.49 -21.64 -12.86
N GLN A 58 13.30 -21.78 -12.28
CA GLN A 58 13.00 -22.85 -11.32
C GLN A 58 12.97 -24.22 -12.00
N ARG A 59 12.40 -24.33 -13.20
CA ARG A 59 12.44 -25.58 -13.99
C ARG A 59 13.87 -26.02 -14.31
N LYS A 60 14.76 -25.08 -14.70
CA LYS A 60 16.19 -25.38 -14.85
C LYS A 60 16.87 -25.84 -13.56
N SER A 61 16.41 -25.34 -12.41
CA SER A 61 16.88 -25.80 -11.09
C SER A 61 16.39 -27.23 -10.79
N ILE A 62 15.15 -27.55 -11.16
CA ILE A 62 14.58 -28.91 -11.07
C ILE A 62 15.32 -29.89 -11.98
N GLU A 63 15.64 -29.51 -13.22
CA GLU A 63 16.45 -30.32 -14.14
C GLU A 63 17.82 -30.66 -13.54
N ARG A 64 18.46 -29.70 -12.87
CA ARG A 64 19.72 -29.93 -12.15
C ARG A 64 19.55 -30.85 -10.95
N ALA A 65 18.50 -30.65 -10.15
CA ALA A 65 18.18 -31.54 -9.04
C ALA A 65 17.92 -32.98 -9.52
N GLN A 66 17.27 -33.16 -10.67
CA GLN A 66 17.07 -34.46 -11.29
C GLN A 66 18.39 -35.08 -11.74
N ALA A 67 19.31 -34.29 -12.31
CA ALA A 67 20.63 -34.75 -12.67
C ALA A 67 21.44 -35.21 -11.45
N GLU A 68 21.41 -34.45 -10.34
CA GLU A 68 22.03 -34.84 -9.07
C GLU A 68 21.42 -36.13 -8.50
N LEU A 69 20.09 -36.27 -8.56
CA LEU A 69 19.40 -37.49 -8.14
C LEU A 69 19.82 -38.71 -8.97
N ASN A 70 19.99 -38.54 -10.28
CA ASN A 70 20.48 -39.59 -11.17
C ASN A 70 21.93 -39.98 -10.86
N LEU A 71 22.80 -39.01 -10.53
CA LEU A 71 24.18 -39.28 -10.08
C LEU A 71 24.19 -40.05 -8.76
N ALA A 72 23.34 -39.67 -7.80
CA ALA A 72 23.19 -40.38 -6.52
C ALA A 72 22.72 -41.83 -6.68
N ALA A 73 21.96 -42.13 -7.75
CA ALA A 73 21.53 -43.49 -8.05
C ALA A 73 22.65 -44.35 -8.66
N ALA A 74 23.59 -43.73 -9.38
CA ALA A 74 24.69 -44.40 -10.06
C ALA A 74 25.95 -44.62 -9.18
N ASP A 75 26.18 -43.77 -8.17
CA ASP A 75 27.34 -43.83 -7.29
C ASP A 75 27.05 -44.59 -5.97
N ALA A 76 27.95 -45.48 -5.57
CA ALA A 76 27.91 -46.16 -4.27
C ALA A 76 28.05 -45.17 -3.09
N SER A 77 28.67 -44.00 -3.31
CA SER A 77 28.80 -42.92 -2.33
C SER A 77 27.78 -41.79 -2.50
N GLY A 78 26.65 -42.03 -3.19
CA GLY A 78 25.67 -41.03 -3.63
C GLY A 78 24.96 -40.14 -2.59
N GLU A 79 25.35 -40.19 -1.31
CA GLU A 79 24.76 -39.36 -0.25
C GLU A 79 24.93 -37.83 -0.47
N PRO A 80 26.11 -37.31 -0.90
CA PRO A 80 26.27 -35.88 -1.17
C PRO A 80 25.41 -35.39 -2.34
N HIS A 81 25.28 -36.20 -3.39
CA HIS A 81 24.44 -35.89 -4.55
C HIS A 81 22.95 -35.88 -4.18
N LEU A 82 22.52 -36.83 -3.35
CA LEU A 82 21.15 -36.86 -2.83
C LEU A 82 20.85 -35.63 -1.97
N ALA A 83 21.76 -35.26 -1.07
CA ALA A 83 21.63 -34.06 -0.24
C ALA A 83 21.57 -32.78 -1.09
N ALA A 84 22.39 -32.67 -2.13
CA ALA A 84 22.37 -31.55 -3.07
C ALA A 84 21.05 -31.47 -3.84
N ALA A 85 20.53 -32.60 -4.33
CA ALA A 85 19.24 -32.67 -5.02
C ALA A 85 18.09 -32.19 -4.11
N TRP A 86 18.05 -32.65 -2.86
CA TRP A 86 17.07 -32.20 -1.87
C TRP A 86 17.17 -30.70 -1.56
N GLN A 87 18.39 -30.18 -1.43
CA GLN A 87 18.62 -28.75 -1.21
C GLN A 87 18.09 -27.91 -2.38
N MET A 88 18.40 -28.31 -3.62
CA MET A 88 17.90 -27.63 -4.83
C MET A 88 16.39 -27.71 -4.93
N TYR A 89 15.78 -28.87 -4.64
CA TYR A 89 14.33 -29.02 -4.60
C TYR A 89 13.69 -28.07 -3.59
N ASN A 90 14.16 -28.04 -2.34
CA ASN A 90 13.58 -27.19 -1.30
C ASN A 90 13.68 -25.70 -1.64
N GLN A 91 14.82 -25.25 -2.18
CA GLN A 91 14.99 -23.88 -2.65
C GLN A 91 14.05 -23.54 -3.81
N SER A 92 13.85 -24.48 -4.74
CA SER A 92 12.96 -24.29 -5.88
C SER A 92 11.50 -24.28 -5.44
N LEU A 93 11.13 -25.14 -4.49
CA LEU A 93 9.79 -25.20 -3.91
C LEU A 93 9.42 -23.89 -3.20
N GLU A 94 10.30 -23.36 -2.35
CA GLU A 94 10.08 -22.09 -1.63
C GLU A 94 9.83 -20.94 -2.61
N LYS A 95 10.71 -20.77 -3.61
CA LYS A 95 10.56 -19.74 -4.65
C LYS A 95 9.30 -19.93 -5.51
N SER A 96 8.98 -21.18 -5.84
CA SER A 96 7.78 -21.49 -6.62
C SER A 96 6.51 -21.22 -5.82
N GLN A 97 6.49 -21.51 -4.52
CA GLN A 97 5.37 -21.17 -3.64
C GLN A 97 5.18 -19.66 -3.53
N GLU A 98 6.25 -18.88 -3.42
CA GLU A 98 6.16 -17.41 -3.47
C GLU A 98 5.58 -16.95 -4.81
N LEU A 99 6.14 -17.41 -5.94
CA LEU A 99 5.67 -17.06 -7.29
C LEU A 99 4.19 -17.41 -7.50
N LEU A 100 3.81 -18.65 -7.21
CA LEU A 100 2.45 -19.17 -7.38
C LEU A 100 1.47 -18.48 -6.43
N GLY A 101 1.89 -18.17 -5.20
CA GLY A 101 1.09 -17.39 -4.26
C GLY A 101 0.76 -16.01 -4.80
N GLN A 102 1.76 -15.27 -5.30
CA GLN A 102 1.54 -13.96 -5.92
C GLN A 102 0.67 -14.03 -7.18
N TRP A 103 0.85 -15.08 -7.99
CA TRP A 103 0.02 -15.31 -9.17
C TRP A 103 -1.45 -15.58 -8.82
N LEU A 104 -1.71 -16.43 -7.82
CA LEU A 104 -3.06 -16.73 -7.35
C LEU A 104 -3.73 -15.50 -6.76
N GLU A 105 -3.01 -14.65 -6.04
CA GLU A 105 -3.53 -13.37 -5.55
C GLU A 105 -3.90 -12.43 -6.71
N LEU A 106 -3.04 -12.32 -7.73
CA LEU A 106 -3.32 -11.49 -8.91
C LEU A 106 -4.57 -11.97 -9.64
N ILE A 107 -4.64 -13.26 -9.99
CA ILE A 107 -5.77 -13.83 -10.73
C ILE A 107 -7.06 -13.79 -9.90
N GLY A 108 -6.98 -14.19 -8.62
CA GLY A 108 -8.11 -14.14 -7.70
C GLY A 108 -8.63 -12.72 -7.54
N GLY A 109 -7.74 -11.75 -7.37
CA GLY A 109 -8.09 -10.35 -7.23
C GLY A 109 -8.68 -9.73 -8.50
N ILE A 110 -8.14 -10.05 -9.68
CA ILE A 110 -8.72 -9.66 -10.98
C ILE A 110 -10.12 -10.25 -11.14
N ALA A 111 -10.31 -11.53 -10.80
CA ALA A 111 -11.62 -12.19 -10.88
C ALA A 111 -12.64 -11.55 -9.94
N LEU A 112 -12.23 -11.17 -8.72
CA LEU A 112 -13.08 -10.46 -7.77
C LEU A 112 -13.53 -9.09 -8.31
N ARG A 113 -12.62 -8.35 -8.97
CA ARG A 113 -12.92 -7.06 -9.60
C ARG A 113 -13.86 -7.17 -10.79
N ASP A 114 -13.68 -8.17 -11.66
CA ASP A 114 -14.61 -8.41 -12.79
C ASP A 114 -16.04 -8.67 -12.32
N LYS A 115 -16.19 -9.24 -11.12
CA LYS A 115 -17.47 -9.45 -10.46
C LYS A 115 -17.89 -8.29 -9.54
N GLN A 116 -17.15 -7.18 -9.52
CA GLN A 116 -17.40 -5.97 -8.75
C GLN A 116 -17.54 -6.21 -7.23
N PHE A 117 -16.92 -7.26 -6.69
CA PHE A 117 -16.95 -7.54 -5.25
C PHE A 117 -16.23 -6.46 -4.43
N ASP A 118 -15.30 -5.73 -5.04
CA ASP A 118 -14.56 -4.62 -4.44
C ASP A 118 -15.36 -3.31 -4.42
N CYS A 119 -16.61 -3.29 -4.90
CA CYS A 119 -17.42 -2.08 -5.03
C CYS A 119 -16.74 -0.95 -5.85
N ASN A 120 -15.89 -1.32 -6.81
CA ASN A 120 -15.04 -0.43 -7.61
C ASN A 120 -14.04 0.40 -6.77
N VAL A 121 -13.69 -0.05 -5.56
CA VAL A 121 -12.66 0.61 -4.74
C VAL A 121 -11.28 0.46 -5.39
N CYS A 122 -11.01 -0.66 -6.09
CA CYS A 122 -9.76 -0.83 -6.82
C CYS A 122 -9.61 0.19 -7.96
N ASP A 123 -10.69 0.57 -8.64
CA ASP A 123 -10.63 1.59 -9.69
C ASP A 123 -10.25 2.97 -9.13
N LEU A 124 -10.75 3.29 -7.93
CA LEU A 124 -10.37 4.51 -7.22
C LEU A 124 -8.90 4.46 -6.78
N ALA A 125 -8.43 3.30 -6.32
CA ALA A 125 -7.03 3.09 -5.96
C ALA A 125 -6.11 3.23 -7.18
N ASP A 126 -6.48 2.64 -8.32
CA ASP A 126 -5.73 2.77 -9.57
C ASP A 126 -5.62 4.23 -10.01
N GLU A 127 -6.71 5.01 -9.92
CA GLU A 127 -6.67 6.45 -10.19
C GLU A 127 -5.81 7.23 -9.18
N LEU A 128 -5.86 6.83 -7.91
CA LEU A 128 -5.02 7.45 -6.89
C LEU A 128 -3.53 7.21 -7.19
N ILE A 129 -3.15 5.97 -7.50
CA ILE A 129 -1.79 5.59 -7.88
C ILE A 129 -1.34 6.33 -9.15
N ARG A 130 -2.20 6.37 -10.18
CA ARG A 130 -1.92 7.13 -11.42
C ARG A 130 -1.64 8.60 -11.13
N THR A 131 -2.49 9.23 -10.32
CA THR A 131 -2.28 10.63 -9.91
C THR A 131 -0.98 10.79 -9.13
N CYS A 132 -0.67 9.87 -8.21
CA CYS A 132 0.60 9.88 -7.49
C CYS A 132 1.79 9.78 -8.46
N CYS A 133 1.80 8.84 -9.41
CA CYS A 133 2.84 8.73 -10.43
C CYS A 133 3.06 10.05 -11.18
N ASP A 134 1.98 10.64 -11.68
CA ASP A 134 2.01 11.87 -12.49
C ASP A 134 2.55 13.07 -11.70
N ASP A 135 2.14 13.17 -10.44
CA ASP A 135 2.49 14.27 -9.53
C ASP A 135 3.89 14.10 -8.93
N THR A 136 4.36 12.88 -8.65
CA THR A 136 5.65 12.68 -7.97
C THR A 136 6.81 12.50 -8.94
N ILE A 137 6.73 11.53 -9.84
CA ILE A 137 7.91 11.01 -10.56
C ILE A 137 7.84 11.35 -12.06
N GLY A 138 6.66 11.70 -12.59
CA GLY A 138 6.50 12.11 -13.97
C GLY A 138 6.91 11.00 -14.97
N PRO A 139 7.47 11.36 -16.15
CA PRO A 139 7.76 10.41 -17.23
C PRO A 139 8.91 9.44 -16.92
N THR A 140 9.57 9.57 -15.75
CA THR A 140 10.66 8.69 -15.35
C THR A 140 10.17 7.25 -15.11
N ILE A 141 8.92 7.06 -14.68
CA ILE A 141 8.32 5.73 -14.61
C ILE A 141 7.89 5.32 -16.02
N LYS A 142 8.56 4.29 -16.55
CA LYS A 142 8.41 3.83 -17.94
C LYS A 142 7.00 3.39 -18.33
N ALA A 143 6.11 3.11 -17.37
CA ALA A 143 4.69 2.85 -17.64
C ALA A 143 3.84 2.85 -16.36
N PRO A 144 3.15 3.96 -16.03
CA PRO A 144 2.21 4.02 -14.90
C PRO A 144 0.97 3.13 -15.12
N ASP A 145 0.65 2.78 -16.37
CA ASP A 145 -0.46 1.87 -16.70
C ASP A 145 -0.22 0.40 -16.25
N LEU A 146 0.96 0.10 -15.71
CA LEU A 146 1.31 -1.26 -15.26
C LEU A 146 0.95 -1.56 -13.81
N PHE A 147 0.55 -0.56 -13.04
CA PHE A 147 0.10 -0.80 -11.66
C PHE A 147 -1.35 -1.30 -11.70
N VAL A 148 -1.55 -2.50 -11.16
CA VAL A 148 -2.88 -3.10 -11.01
C VAL A 148 -3.16 -3.22 -9.54
N THR A 149 -4.20 -2.52 -9.07
CA THR A 149 -4.69 -2.72 -7.71
C THR A 149 -5.55 -3.97 -7.66
N VAL A 150 -5.23 -4.90 -6.79
CA VAL A 150 -6.06 -6.09 -6.59
C VAL A 150 -6.45 -6.27 -5.13
N PRO A 151 -7.64 -6.82 -4.87
CA PRO A 151 -7.95 -7.35 -3.57
C PRO A 151 -7.00 -8.48 -3.19
N ALA A 152 -6.43 -8.44 -1.98
CA ALA A 152 -5.50 -9.46 -1.48
C ALA A 152 -5.76 -9.80 -0.02
N GLN A 153 -5.32 -10.98 0.43
CA GLN A 153 -5.48 -11.40 1.83
C GLN A 153 -4.45 -10.74 2.75
N GLN A 154 -3.24 -10.51 2.25
CA GLN A 154 -2.10 -10.01 3.01
C GLN A 154 -1.56 -8.72 2.40
N ASP A 155 -0.87 -7.92 3.23
CA ASP A 155 -0.12 -6.75 2.77
C ASP A 155 1.11 -7.20 1.95
N ALA A 156 1.73 -6.31 1.16
CA ALA A 156 2.97 -6.69 0.48
C ALA A 156 4.09 -6.96 1.50
N VAL A 157 4.37 -8.25 1.71
CA VAL A 157 5.46 -8.73 2.58
C VAL A 157 6.80 -8.74 1.85
N SER A 158 6.77 -8.83 0.52
CA SER A 158 7.96 -8.90 -0.33
C SER A 158 7.78 -8.09 -1.62
N LYS A 159 8.86 -7.99 -2.39
CA LYS A 159 8.86 -7.45 -3.75
C LYS A 159 7.72 -8.09 -4.54
N THR A 160 6.78 -7.27 -5.01
CA THR A 160 5.70 -7.73 -5.88
C THR A 160 6.24 -7.92 -7.28
N TRP A 161 6.04 -9.10 -7.84
CA TRP A 161 6.61 -9.46 -9.14
C TRP A 161 5.93 -8.72 -10.31
N PHE A 162 4.74 -8.16 -10.04
CA PHE A 162 3.81 -7.67 -11.06
C PHE A 162 3.39 -6.21 -10.87
N ARG A 163 4.18 -5.41 -10.14
CA ARG A 163 3.80 -4.03 -9.78
C ARG A 163 2.38 -3.95 -9.20
N MET A 164 2.01 -5.00 -8.47
CA MET A 164 0.67 -5.23 -8.00
C MET A 164 0.48 -4.45 -6.70
N ILE A 165 -0.56 -3.62 -6.64
CA ILE A 165 -0.91 -2.91 -5.41
C ILE A 165 -1.99 -3.71 -4.68
N ARG A 166 -1.65 -4.21 -3.49
CA ARG A 166 -2.56 -5.05 -2.71
C ARG A 166 -3.49 -4.17 -1.88
N LEU A 167 -4.80 -4.38 -2.06
CA LEU A 167 -5.84 -3.88 -1.16
C LEU A 167 -6.31 -5.01 -0.25
N ARG A 168 -5.91 -4.95 1.01
CA ARG A 168 -6.19 -5.98 1.99
C ARG A 168 -7.71 -6.23 2.16
N PHE A 169 -8.12 -7.49 2.24
CA PHE A 169 -9.47 -7.90 2.66
C PHE A 169 -9.55 -8.00 4.20
N PRO A 170 -10.66 -7.62 4.85
CA PRO A 170 -11.92 -7.08 4.30
C PRO A 170 -11.92 -5.57 4.11
N HIS A 171 -10.75 -4.95 3.99
CA HIS A 171 -10.54 -3.50 4.07
C HIS A 171 -10.87 -2.74 2.77
N TRP A 172 -11.89 -3.18 2.01
CA TRP A 172 -12.31 -2.56 0.75
C TRP A 172 -13.31 -1.42 0.98
N THR A 173 -12.89 -0.43 1.75
CA THR A 173 -13.69 0.77 1.97
C THR A 173 -12.91 2.01 1.60
N VAL A 174 -13.63 3.10 1.35
CA VAL A 174 -13.04 4.41 1.03
C VAL A 174 -12.04 4.89 2.08
N TRP A 175 -12.17 4.41 3.32
CA TRP A 175 -11.30 4.73 4.44
C TRP A 175 -9.91 4.12 4.33
N HIS A 176 -9.76 3.03 3.58
CA HIS A 176 -8.46 2.37 3.40
C HIS A 176 -7.76 2.80 2.12
N LEU A 177 -8.44 3.53 1.22
CA LEU A 177 -7.83 4.03 -0.02
C LEU A 177 -6.52 4.80 0.23
N PRO A 178 -6.37 5.66 1.26
CA PRO A 178 -5.09 6.30 1.48
C PRO A 178 -3.92 5.35 1.75
N LEU A 179 -4.18 4.14 2.26
CA LEU A 179 -3.13 3.13 2.51
C LEU A 179 -2.49 2.61 1.21
N THR A 180 -3.18 2.72 0.06
CA THR A 180 -2.60 2.30 -1.22
C THR A 180 -1.37 3.12 -1.61
N ALA A 181 -1.25 4.35 -1.11
CA ALA A 181 -0.08 5.17 -1.34
C ALA A 181 1.19 4.59 -0.69
N ALA A 182 1.06 3.91 0.46
CA ALA A 182 2.20 3.24 1.11
C ALA A 182 2.57 1.96 0.37
N GLU A 183 1.58 1.18 -0.08
CA GLU A 183 1.84 0.00 -0.92
C GLU A 183 2.48 0.40 -2.26
N PHE A 184 2.02 1.51 -2.86
CA PHE A 184 2.64 2.08 -4.05
C PHE A 184 4.07 2.56 -3.79
N GLY A 185 4.30 3.32 -2.71
CA GLY A 185 5.63 3.71 -2.27
C GLY A 185 6.56 2.52 -2.05
N TYR A 186 6.02 1.40 -1.56
CA TYR A 186 6.77 0.17 -1.41
C TYR A 186 7.15 -0.44 -2.78
N VAL A 187 6.27 -0.44 -3.77
CA VAL A 187 6.58 -0.96 -5.12
C VAL A 187 7.58 -0.05 -5.87
N LEU A 188 7.53 1.26 -5.65
CA LEU A 188 8.38 2.24 -6.35
C LEU A 188 9.89 1.96 -6.24
N PHE A 189 10.37 1.33 -5.16
CA PHE A 189 11.80 1.00 -5.02
C PHE A 189 12.34 0.07 -6.10
N ASP A 190 11.49 -0.73 -6.75
CA ASP A 190 11.92 -1.61 -7.83
C ASP A 190 11.87 -0.93 -9.20
N GLU A 191 11.26 0.26 -9.29
CA GLU A 191 10.99 1.00 -10.52
C GLU A 191 11.75 2.31 -10.63
N TRP A 192 12.22 2.82 -9.50
CA TRP A 192 12.92 4.10 -9.40
C TRP A 192 14.32 3.90 -8.84
N ASP A 193 15.31 3.89 -9.73
CA ASP A 193 16.70 3.60 -9.40
C ASP A 193 17.25 4.55 -8.33
N ASP A 194 17.00 5.87 -8.43
CA ASP A 194 17.47 6.84 -7.43
C ASP A 194 16.90 6.56 -6.03
N LEU A 195 15.64 6.11 -5.94
CA LEU A 195 15.02 5.77 -4.67
C LEU A 195 15.62 4.46 -4.10
N SER A 196 15.98 3.50 -4.96
CA SER A 196 16.68 2.28 -4.55
C SER A 196 18.11 2.58 -4.06
N GLU A 197 18.82 3.47 -4.74
CA GLU A 197 20.16 3.94 -4.34
C GLU A 197 20.08 4.67 -3.00
N PHE A 198 19.14 5.59 -2.86
CA PHE A 198 18.86 6.28 -1.59
C PHE A 198 18.57 5.28 -0.45
N LEU A 199 17.74 4.26 -0.69
CA LEU A 199 17.48 3.20 0.28
C LEU A 199 18.78 2.49 0.70
N ASP A 200 19.65 2.13 -0.26
CA ASP A 200 20.93 1.49 0.05
C ASP A 200 21.86 2.38 0.88
N GLU A 201 21.85 3.69 0.64
CA GLU A 201 22.58 4.65 1.46
C GLU A 201 22.04 4.71 2.89
N GLN A 202 20.72 4.81 3.06
CA GLN A 202 20.11 4.85 4.39
C GLN A 202 20.37 3.55 5.17
N VAL A 203 20.31 2.38 4.51
CA VAL A 203 20.66 1.09 5.12
C VAL A 203 22.11 1.07 5.62
N LYS A 204 23.06 1.63 4.85
CA LYS A 204 24.48 1.73 5.26
C LYS A 204 24.64 2.67 6.46
N LEU A 205 23.96 3.80 6.48
CA LEU A 205 24.02 4.77 7.59
C LEU A 205 23.41 4.20 8.87
N TRP A 206 22.29 3.48 8.75
CA TRP A 206 21.63 2.83 9.88
C TRP A 206 22.54 1.79 10.55
N GLY A 207 23.28 1.01 9.75
CA GLY A 207 24.23 0.02 10.24
C GLY A 207 25.45 0.59 10.98
N ARG A 208 25.87 1.84 10.69
CA ARG A 208 27.06 2.48 11.27
C ARG A 208 26.84 3.08 12.66
N THR A 209 25.61 3.40 13.02
CA THR A 209 25.26 4.05 14.30
C THR A 209 25.09 3.06 15.46
N GLY A 210 25.27 1.76 15.21
CA GLY A 210 25.44 0.77 16.27
C GLY A 210 26.82 0.92 16.93
N ASN A 211 26.87 0.72 18.26
CA ASN A 211 28.06 0.81 19.10
C ASN A 211 29.33 0.33 18.36
N LYS A 212 30.32 1.23 18.14
CA LYS A 212 31.53 1.03 17.29
C LYS A 212 32.35 -0.23 17.62
N GLN A 213 32.03 -0.92 18.71
CA GLN A 213 32.68 -2.13 19.19
C GLN A 213 32.06 -3.44 18.69
N LYS A 214 30.84 -3.46 18.13
CA LYS A 214 30.29 -4.69 17.54
C LYS A 214 30.62 -4.74 16.05
N PRO A 215 31.38 -5.75 15.58
CA PRO A 215 31.71 -5.88 14.16
C PRO A 215 30.43 -5.95 13.33
N ALA A 216 30.48 -5.40 12.12
CA ALA A 216 29.37 -5.43 11.17
C ALA A 216 28.80 -6.86 11.09
N PRO A 217 27.46 -7.03 11.10
CA PRO A 217 26.84 -8.35 11.08
C PRO A 217 27.32 -9.12 9.86
N LYS A 218 28.00 -10.25 10.10
CA LYS A 218 28.58 -11.09 9.04
C LYS A 218 27.52 -11.85 8.22
N THR A 219 26.27 -11.87 8.67
CA THR A 219 25.19 -12.67 8.07
C THR A 219 24.31 -11.83 7.16
N GLY A 220 24.04 -12.30 5.94
CA GLY A 220 23.18 -11.64 4.95
C GLY A 220 21.73 -11.36 5.43
N SER A 221 21.18 -12.19 6.33
CA SER A 221 19.81 -12.03 6.87
C SER A 221 19.63 -10.68 7.57
N LYS A 222 20.47 -10.30 8.55
CA LYS A 222 20.31 -9.02 9.27
C LYS A 222 20.31 -7.79 8.35
N ARG A 223 21.10 -7.80 7.27
CA ARG A 223 21.10 -6.70 6.29
C ARG A 223 19.82 -6.68 5.46
N ARG A 224 19.31 -7.85 5.08
CA ARG A 224 18.02 -8.00 4.38
C ARG A 224 16.88 -7.41 5.22
N ASN A 225 16.88 -7.69 6.53
CA ASN A 225 15.86 -7.23 7.48
C ASN A 225 15.86 -5.70 7.58
N ILE A 226 17.04 -5.08 7.79
CA ILE A 226 17.18 -3.63 7.84
C ILE A 226 16.69 -2.98 6.54
N ARG A 227 17.03 -3.58 5.37
CA ARG A 227 16.56 -3.07 4.08
C ARG A 227 15.04 -3.15 3.95
N SER A 228 14.42 -4.25 4.37
CA SER A 228 12.95 -4.39 4.37
C SER A 228 12.28 -3.35 5.28
N HIS A 229 12.81 -3.18 6.49
CA HIS A 229 12.31 -2.20 7.45
C HIS A 229 12.39 -0.77 6.91
N MET A 230 13.57 -0.38 6.41
CA MET A 230 13.79 0.93 5.80
C MET A 230 12.84 1.15 4.62
N ARG A 231 12.64 0.14 3.77
CA ARG A 231 11.70 0.21 2.64
C ARG A 231 10.28 0.53 3.12
N LYS A 232 9.78 -0.14 4.16
CA LYS A 232 8.44 0.10 4.70
C LYS A 232 8.33 1.49 5.35
N LEU A 233 9.32 1.91 6.14
CA LEU A 233 9.34 3.24 6.77
C LEU A 233 9.37 4.37 5.74
N ILE A 234 10.20 4.26 4.70
CA ILE A 234 10.27 5.27 3.63
C ILE A 234 8.96 5.28 2.83
N ALA A 235 8.34 4.11 2.58
CA ALA A 235 7.03 4.03 1.96
C ALA A 235 5.93 4.70 2.79
N ASP A 236 5.94 4.55 4.11
CA ASP A 236 5.03 5.30 5.01
C ASP A 236 5.27 6.80 4.92
N GLY A 237 6.53 7.23 4.84
CA GLY A 237 6.89 8.65 4.68
C GLY A 237 6.45 9.22 3.33
N PHE A 238 6.61 8.46 2.24
CA PHE A 238 6.09 8.78 0.92
C PHE A 238 4.56 8.94 0.95
N ALA A 239 3.85 8.00 1.57
CA ALA A 239 2.40 8.04 1.67
C ALA A 239 1.91 9.25 2.48
N ALA A 240 2.54 9.53 3.63
CA ALA A 240 2.24 10.71 4.43
C ALA A 240 2.43 12.02 3.63
N LEU A 241 3.51 12.10 2.85
CA LEU A 241 3.82 13.29 2.04
C LEU A 241 2.83 13.51 0.89
N THR A 242 2.40 12.43 0.23
CA THR A 242 1.56 12.48 -0.98
C THR A 242 0.06 12.58 -0.66
N MET A 243 -0.38 11.98 0.44
CA MET A 243 -1.78 11.90 0.85
C MET A 243 -2.14 12.83 2.03
N GLY A 244 -1.15 13.33 2.77
CA GLY A 244 -1.40 14.19 3.92
C GLY A 244 -2.13 13.48 5.07
N PRO A 245 -2.93 14.21 5.87
CA PRO A 245 -3.61 13.66 7.05
C PRO A 245 -4.52 12.45 6.79
N ALA A 246 -5.12 12.29 5.60
CA ALA A 246 -5.92 11.11 5.26
C ALA A 246 -5.14 9.80 5.43
N TYR A 247 -3.87 9.78 5.02
CA TYR A 247 -3.02 8.60 5.23
C TYR A 247 -2.76 8.37 6.71
N ALA A 248 -2.40 9.42 7.45
CA ALA A 248 -2.14 9.31 8.88
C ALA A 248 -3.36 8.78 9.64
N TYR A 249 -4.57 9.29 9.36
CA TYR A 249 -5.79 8.76 9.95
C TYR A 249 -6.05 7.30 9.57
N SER A 250 -5.87 6.94 8.30
CA SER A 250 -6.06 5.56 7.85
C SER A 250 -5.08 4.60 8.52
N ALA A 251 -3.81 4.99 8.62
CA ALA A 251 -2.78 4.19 9.24
C ALA A 251 -3.05 3.97 10.73
N PHE A 252 -3.32 5.05 11.49
CA PHE A 252 -3.49 4.96 12.94
C PHE A 252 -4.80 4.28 13.36
N TYR A 253 -5.90 4.50 12.65
CA TYR A 253 -7.21 3.96 13.06
C TYR A 253 -7.50 2.57 12.49
N LEU A 254 -6.86 2.17 11.39
CA LEU A 254 -7.24 0.95 10.66
C LEU A 254 -6.09 -0.04 10.46
N ASN A 255 -4.83 0.37 10.56
CA ASN A 255 -3.70 -0.48 10.20
C ASN A 255 -2.72 -0.73 11.35
N PHE A 256 -2.30 0.32 12.05
CA PHE A 256 -1.32 0.22 13.11
C PHE A 256 -1.94 -0.39 14.36
N SER A 257 -1.18 -1.30 14.98
CA SER A 257 -1.49 -1.87 16.28
C SER A 257 -0.41 -1.48 17.27
N ALA A 258 -0.80 -0.87 18.38
CA ALA A 258 0.12 -0.46 19.43
C ALA A 258 0.89 -1.63 20.08
N GLY A 259 0.45 -2.87 19.87
CA GLY A 259 1.13 -4.09 20.33
C GLY A 259 1.95 -4.81 19.24
N HIS A 260 2.02 -4.28 18.01
CA HIS A 260 2.77 -4.92 16.94
C HIS A 260 4.28 -4.67 17.11
N ALA A 261 5.00 -5.72 17.50
CA ALA A 261 6.45 -5.68 17.68
C ALA A 261 7.17 -5.73 16.34
N GLU A 262 8.44 -5.32 16.33
CA GLU A 262 9.32 -5.53 15.19
C GLU A 262 9.44 -7.02 14.87
N THR A 263 9.40 -7.35 13.58
CA THR A 263 9.58 -8.72 13.06
C THR A 263 10.77 -8.76 12.10
N GLU A 264 11.10 -9.94 11.58
CA GLU A 264 12.19 -10.07 10.60
C GLU A 264 11.98 -9.16 9.38
N ASP A 265 10.74 -9.08 8.89
CA ASP A 265 10.41 -8.42 7.63
C ASP A 265 9.73 -7.05 7.79
N SER A 266 9.23 -6.71 8.98
CA SER A 266 8.49 -5.48 9.23
C SER A 266 8.99 -4.72 10.46
N PRO A 267 9.14 -3.38 10.38
CA PRO A 267 9.43 -2.57 11.56
C PRO A 267 8.22 -2.57 12.51
N SER A 268 8.43 -2.20 13.77
CA SER A 268 7.32 -2.02 14.71
C SER A 268 6.38 -0.92 14.26
N ASP A 269 5.09 -1.03 14.58
CA ASP A 269 4.12 0.01 14.23
C ASP A 269 4.38 1.31 15.00
N ALA A 270 5.08 1.28 16.13
CA ALA A 270 5.59 2.48 16.80
C ALA A 270 6.57 3.28 15.92
N ALA A 271 7.52 2.60 15.25
CA ALA A 271 8.44 3.25 14.33
C ALA A 271 7.72 3.83 13.11
N ARG A 272 6.75 3.09 12.58
CA ARG A 272 5.92 3.54 11.46
C ARG A 272 5.09 4.76 11.85
N ALA A 273 4.42 4.72 13.00
CA ALA A 273 3.65 5.84 13.56
C ALA A 273 4.51 7.09 13.74
N PHE A 274 5.74 6.95 14.26
CA PHE A 274 6.69 8.04 14.39
C PHE A 274 7.01 8.67 13.03
N VAL A 275 7.35 7.86 12.02
CA VAL A 275 7.68 8.36 10.68
C VAL A 275 6.52 9.12 10.07
N VAL A 276 5.30 8.57 10.16
CA VAL A 276 4.09 9.23 9.64
C VAL A 276 3.88 10.59 10.30
N LEU A 277 3.86 10.67 11.63
CA LEU A 277 3.65 11.93 12.35
C LEU A 277 4.76 12.93 12.03
N ARG A 278 6.02 12.48 11.98
CA ARG A 278 7.14 13.36 11.71
C ARG A 278 7.11 13.91 10.28
N MET A 279 6.68 13.12 9.31
CA MET A 279 6.55 13.58 7.93
C MET A 279 5.42 14.62 7.79
N ILE A 280 4.27 14.43 8.44
CA ILE A 280 3.20 15.43 8.47
C ILE A 280 3.66 16.71 9.22
N ASP A 281 4.44 16.58 10.29
CA ASP A 281 5.02 17.72 11.00
C ASP A 281 6.04 18.50 10.16
N LEU A 282 6.87 17.80 9.36
CA LEU A 282 7.73 18.47 8.37
C LEU A 282 6.90 19.24 7.34
N MET A 283 5.83 18.65 6.79
CA MET A 283 4.89 19.38 5.92
C MET A 283 4.34 20.63 6.62
N ASN A 284 3.93 20.48 7.88
CA ASN A 284 3.34 21.55 8.68
C ASN A 284 4.31 22.70 8.95
N GLN A 285 5.60 22.42 9.13
CA GLN A 285 6.64 23.42 9.40
C GLN A 285 6.96 24.29 8.19
N HIS A 286 6.74 23.77 6.98
CA HIS A 286 6.95 24.50 5.74
C HIS A 286 5.74 25.37 5.34
N GLU A 287 4.66 25.35 6.13
CA GLU A 287 3.45 26.15 5.89
C GLU A 287 3.30 27.26 6.94
N SER A 288 2.96 28.47 6.50
CA SER A 288 2.83 29.63 7.37
C SER A 288 1.74 29.46 8.44
N GLU A 289 0.60 28.88 8.06
CA GLU A 289 -0.57 28.71 8.94
C GLU A 289 -0.52 27.44 9.81
N LYS A 290 0.46 26.56 9.58
CA LYS A 290 0.60 25.28 10.31
C LYS A 290 -0.72 24.48 10.35
N PRO A 291 -1.33 24.20 9.18
CA PRO A 291 -2.67 23.66 9.05
C PRO A 291 -2.86 22.25 9.62
N TYR A 292 -1.77 21.51 9.82
CA TYR A 292 -1.81 20.11 10.25
C TYR A 292 -1.58 19.94 11.75
N ARG A 293 -1.27 21.02 12.49
CA ARG A 293 -0.92 20.96 13.92
C ARG A 293 -1.96 20.20 14.76
N GLU A 294 -3.23 20.56 14.65
CA GLU A 294 -4.30 19.91 15.44
C GLU A 294 -4.38 18.40 15.15
N HIS A 295 -4.17 18.01 13.89
CA HIS A 295 -4.23 16.61 13.48
C HIS A 295 -3.04 15.80 14.01
N ILE A 296 -1.84 16.38 13.98
CA ILE A 296 -0.63 15.77 14.55
C ILE A 296 -0.82 15.56 16.06
N GLU A 297 -1.23 16.60 16.79
CA GLU A 297 -1.43 16.55 18.24
C GLU A 297 -2.50 15.51 18.62
N ARG A 298 -3.63 15.50 17.91
CA ARG A 298 -4.71 14.53 18.13
C ARG A 298 -4.24 13.09 17.91
N LEU A 299 -3.53 12.82 16.81
CA LEU A 299 -3.06 11.47 16.48
C LEU A 299 -1.99 11.00 17.47
N ASP A 300 -1.04 11.87 17.83
CA ASP A 300 -0.01 11.59 18.82
C ASP A 300 -0.61 11.26 20.20
N GLU A 301 -1.59 12.05 20.66
CA GLU A 301 -2.29 11.80 21.92
C GLU A 301 -3.00 10.44 21.91
N LYS A 302 -3.78 10.14 20.86
CA LYS A 302 -4.51 8.87 20.73
C LYS A 302 -3.58 7.67 20.62
N TRP A 303 -2.46 7.81 19.92
CA TRP A 303 -1.45 6.77 19.80
C TRP A 303 -0.76 6.49 21.13
N LYS A 304 -0.30 7.54 21.82
CA LYS A 304 0.29 7.43 23.16
C LYS A 304 -0.68 6.78 24.16
N ALA A 305 -1.97 7.11 24.09
CA ALA A 305 -2.99 6.45 24.89
C ALA A 305 -3.08 4.95 24.57
N SER A 306 -3.10 4.59 23.28
CA SER A 306 -3.14 3.19 22.83
C SER A 306 -1.91 2.39 23.26
N CYS A 307 -0.71 2.97 23.16
CA CYS A 307 0.53 2.35 23.64
C CYS A 307 0.55 2.13 25.16
N LYS A 308 -0.08 3.01 25.96
CA LYS A 308 -0.20 2.79 27.41
C LYS A 308 -1.05 1.57 27.74
N PHE A 309 -2.08 1.28 26.95
CA PHE A 309 -2.95 0.11 27.17
C PHE A 309 -2.33 -1.21 26.71
N ALA A 310 -1.46 -1.19 25.71
CA ALA A 310 -0.80 -2.38 25.17
C ALA A 310 0.39 -2.87 26.04
N GLU A 311 0.31 -2.70 27.36
CA GLU A 311 1.37 -2.97 28.35
C GLU A 311 2.24 -4.18 27.97
N GLY A 312 3.54 -3.95 27.71
CA GLY A 312 4.50 -5.00 27.35
C GLY A 312 5.48 -4.65 26.24
N GLN A 313 5.27 -3.54 25.51
CA GLN A 313 6.26 -3.07 24.55
C GLN A 313 7.22 -2.05 25.17
N GLU A 314 8.53 -2.30 24.98
CA GLU A 314 9.57 -1.31 25.20
C GLU A 314 9.20 -0.04 24.41
N ARG A 315 9.06 1.08 25.12
CA ARG A 315 9.02 2.39 24.46
C ARG A 315 10.26 2.50 23.57
N GLN A 316 10.08 3.02 22.36
CA GLN A 316 11.20 3.42 21.53
C GLN A 316 12.16 4.26 22.36
N THR A 317 13.43 3.91 22.29
CA THR A 317 14.46 4.64 23.03
C THR A 317 14.67 6.00 22.39
N GLU A 318 15.06 7.02 23.16
CA GLU A 318 15.40 8.35 22.62
C GLU A 318 16.44 8.26 21.49
N LEU A 319 17.35 7.27 21.57
CA LEU A 319 18.34 6.98 20.54
C LEU A 319 17.70 6.54 19.21
N GLU A 320 16.64 5.73 19.26
CA GLU A 320 15.90 5.28 18.08
C GLU A 320 15.09 6.41 17.45
N GLU A 321 14.45 7.24 18.27
CA GLU A 321 13.74 8.44 17.78
C GLU A 321 14.70 9.39 17.06
N GLY A 322 15.93 9.58 17.58
CA GLY A 322 16.96 10.37 16.92
C GLY A 322 17.34 9.85 15.53
N LYS A 323 17.41 8.52 15.36
CA LYS A 323 17.68 7.87 14.07
C LYS A 323 16.49 8.01 13.12
N LEU A 324 15.28 7.75 13.61
CA LEU A 324 14.05 7.88 12.80
C LEU A 324 13.83 9.32 12.35
N ASN A 325 14.08 10.31 13.21
CA ASN A 325 14.00 11.72 12.84
C ASN A 325 15.05 12.08 11.77
N SER A 326 16.27 11.54 11.87
CA SER A 326 17.30 11.73 10.84
C SER A 326 16.88 11.11 9.50
N LEU A 327 16.31 9.90 9.52
CA LEU A 327 15.71 9.26 8.35
C LEU A 327 14.58 10.12 7.75
N CYS A 328 13.64 10.60 8.57
CA CYS A 328 12.52 11.42 8.09
C CYS A 328 13.01 12.69 7.37
N ARG A 329 14.05 13.35 7.90
CA ARG A 329 14.65 14.52 7.22
C ARG A 329 15.34 14.14 5.91
N ALA A 330 16.04 13.01 5.88
CA ALA A 330 16.67 12.51 4.65
C ALA A 330 15.62 12.17 3.59
N VAL A 331 14.55 11.47 3.98
CA VAL A 331 13.41 11.14 3.10
C VAL A 331 12.72 12.41 2.62
N TRP A 332 12.45 13.35 3.53
CA TRP A 332 11.88 14.64 3.20
C TRP A 332 12.73 15.36 2.16
N ASN A 333 14.03 15.52 2.38
CA ASN A 333 14.91 16.20 1.43
C ASN A 333 15.00 15.46 0.08
N PHE A 334 15.09 14.13 0.10
CA PHE A 334 15.13 13.34 -1.13
C PHE A 334 13.84 13.52 -1.95
N LEU A 335 12.66 13.28 -1.35
CA LEU A 335 11.38 13.43 -2.04
C LEU A 335 11.09 14.91 -2.37
N ASN A 336 11.46 15.79 -1.45
CA ASN A 336 11.93 17.17 -1.61
C ASN A 336 12.24 17.58 -3.04
N ASP A 337 13.42 17.10 -3.42
CA ASP A 337 14.18 17.52 -4.58
C ASP A 337 13.72 16.79 -5.83
N GLN A 338 13.15 15.60 -5.67
CA GLN A 338 12.70 14.74 -6.76
C GLN A 338 11.25 15.01 -7.20
N PHE A 339 10.37 15.37 -6.26
CA PHE A 339 8.96 15.58 -6.57
C PHE A 339 8.75 16.82 -7.42
N ARG A 340 7.84 16.72 -8.39
CA ARG A 340 7.27 17.91 -9.01
C ARG A 340 6.50 18.72 -7.96
N PHE A 341 6.28 20.01 -8.22
CA PHE A 341 5.58 20.91 -7.28
C PHE A 341 4.21 20.39 -6.78
N THR A 342 3.57 19.45 -7.48
CA THR A 342 2.29 18.84 -7.11
C THR A 342 2.39 17.48 -6.41
N GLY A 343 3.58 16.88 -6.32
CA GLY A 343 3.81 15.57 -5.70
C GLY A 343 3.40 15.51 -4.24
N ARG A 344 3.59 16.61 -3.51
CA ARG A 344 3.21 16.73 -2.10
C ARG A 344 1.78 17.16 -1.99
N TYR A 345 1.13 16.74 -0.91
CA TYR A 345 -0.19 17.25 -0.57
C TYR A 345 -0.09 18.71 -0.10
N PRO A 346 -0.53 19.69 -0.90
CA PRO A 346 -0.25 21.10 -0.63
C PRO A 346 -1.25 21.70 0.36
N TYR A 347 -0.84 22.72 1.10
CA TYR A 347 -1.77 23.51 1.89
C TYR A 347 -2.51 24.56 1.04
N LEU A 348 -1.76 25.44 0.38
CA LEU A 348 -2.25 26.55 -0.45
C LEU A 348 -1.75 26.39 -1.89
N ASN A 349 -2.48 25.62 -2.71
CA ASN A 349 -2.20 25.57 -4.15
C ASN A 349 -3.48 25.77 -4.95
N GLY A 350 -4.02 26.99 -4.91
CA GLY A 350 -5.24 27.36 -5.63
C GLY A 350 -6.42 26.47 -5.24
N ASP A 351 -6.88 25.67 -6.20
CA ASP A 351 -8.07 24.82 -6.09
C ASP A 351 -7.77 23.33 -5.78
N GLN A 352 -6.63 23.03 -5.16
CA GLN A 352 -6.30 21.67 -4.68
C GLN A 352 -5.67 21.69 -3.29
N GLY A 353 -5.59 20.52 -2.67
CA GLY A 353 -4.94 20.33 -1.37
C GLY A 353 -5.84 20.61 -0.18
N TRP A 354 -5.23 20.98 0.94
CA TRP A 354 -5.92 21.08 2.23
C TRP A 354 -7.10 22.05 2.24
N ASN A 355 -6.96 23.22 1.59
CA ASN A 355 -8.08 24.16 1.51
C ASN A 355 -9.26 23.60 0.71
N THR A 356 -9.00 22.87 -0.37
CA THR A 356 -10.05 22.15 -1.09
C THR A 356 -10.69 21.08 -0.21
N ALA A 357 -9.91 20.32 0.54
CA ALA A 357 -10.45 19.34 1.49
C ALA A 357 -11.34 19.99 2.56
N GLN A 358 -10.99 21.17 3.09
CA GLN A 358 -11.83 21.90 4.04
C GLN A 358 -13.15 22.38 3.40
N ARG A 359 -13.11 22.84 2.14
CA ARG A 359 -14.34 23.20 1.39
C ARG A 359 -15.23 21.97 1.16
N ILE A 360 -14.64 20.84 0.75
CA ILE A 360 -15.37 19.56 0.59
C ILE A 360 -15.95 19.09 1.92
N ARG A 361 -15.22 19.22 3.03
CA ARG A 361 -15.71 18.88 4.37
C ARG A 361 -16.98 19.66 4.72
N ARG A 362 -16.99 20.99 4.49
CA ARG A 362 -18.18 21.85 4.71
C ARG A 362 -19.35 21.44 3.82
N TYR A 363 -19.07 21.10 2.56
CA TYR A 363 -20.08 20.55 1.65
C TYR A 363 -20.64 19.22 2.16
N LEU A 364 -19.81 18.29 2.65
CA LEU A 364 -20.24 17.02 3.23
C LEU A 364 -21.08 17.20 4.50
N GLU A 365 -20.87 18.30 5.24
CA GLU A 365 -21.63 18.65 6.44
C GLU A 365 -22.99 19.27 6.09
N ASN A 366 -23.02 20.21 5.16
CA ASN A 366 -24.25 20.88 4.73
C ASN A 366 -24.29 21.10 3.20
N PRO A 367 -24.69 20.07 2.42
CA PRO A 367 -24.71 20.16 0.95
C PRO A 367 -25.66 21.22 0.39
N GLN A 368 -26.65 21.68 1.18
CA GLN A 368 -27.63 22.68 0.77
C GLN A 368 -27.07 24.11 0.88
N GLN A 369 -26.17 24.35 1.84
CA GLN A 369 -25.62 25.67 2.12
C GLN A 369 -24.36 25.97 1.29
N TYR A 370 -23.56 24.94 0.99
CA TYR A 370 -22.31 25.10 0.28
C TYR A 370 -22.44 24.58 -1.16
N PRO A 371 -22.00 25.35 -2.18
CA PRO A 371 -21.96 24.85 -3.54
C PRO A 371 -20.96 23.70 -3.64
N MET A 372 -21.17 22.81 -4.62
CA MET A 372 -20.24 21.72 -4.90
C MET A 372 -18.84 22.30 -5.16
N PRO A 373 -17.83 21.98 -4.33
CA PRO A 373 -16.53 22.66 -4.37
C PRO A 373 -15.58 22.05 -5.40
N PHE A 374 -16.11 21.41 -6.45
CA PHE A 374 -15.31 20.73 -7.45
C PHE A 374 -14.87 21.65 -8.56
N THR A 375 -13.59 21.54 -8.85
CA THR A 375 -12.92 22.14 -9.99
C THR A 375 -12.21 21.03 -10.77
N SER A 376 -11.76 21.34 -11.98
CA SER A 376 -10.93 20.41 -12.77
C SER A 376 -9.61 20.04 -12.09
N SER A 377 -9.16 20.81 -11.10
CA SER A 377 -7.97 20.54 -10.30
C SER A 377 -8.22 19.70 -9.06
N THR A 378 -9.49 19.40 -8.71
CA THR A 378 -9.78 18.58 -7.52
C THR A 378 -9.26 17.15 -7.70
N ARG A 379 -8.65 16.62 -6.65
CA ARG A 379 -7.99 15.30 -6.64
C ARG A 379 -8.69 14.37 -5.65
N LEU A 380 -8.55 13.06 -5.87
CA LEU A 380 -9.12 12.05 -4.96
C LEU A 380 -8.63 12.24 -3.52
N ARG A 381 -7.34 12.54 -3.35
CA ARG A 381 -6.74 12.82 -2.03
C ARG A 381 -7.42 13.98 -1.30
N ASP A 382 -7.97 14.99 -1.98
CA ASP A 382 -8.68 16.10 -1.34
C ASP A 382 -10.00 15.61 -0.72
N VAL A 383 -10.75 14.78 -1.47
CA VAL A 383 -12.01 14.16 -1.00
C VAL A 383 -11.74 13.20 0.16
N LEU A 384 -10.67 12.41 0.10
CA LEU A 384 -10.29 11.47 1.16
C LEU A 384 -9.88 12.20 2.45
N ASN A 385 -9.14 13.30 2.36
CA ASN A 385 -8.84 14.16 3.52
C ASN A 385 -10.10 14.77 4.11
N ALA A 386 -10.99 15.32 3.28
CA ALA A 386 -12.28 15.87 3.71
C ALA A 386 -13.15 14.82 4.42
N GLY A 387 -13.18 13.61 3.87
CA GLY A 387 -13.91 12.48 4.42
C GLY A 387 -13.39 12.07 5.79
N TRP A 388 -12.07 11.95 5.96
CA TRP A 388 -11.47 11.62 7.25
C TRP A 388 -11.69 12.71 8.30
N LEU A 389 -11.54 13.98 7.91
CA LEU A 389 -11.88 15.13 8.77
C LEU A 389 -13.31 15.04 9.28
N ARG A 390 -14.27 14.77 8.38
CA ARG A 390 -15.66 14.65 8.78
C ARG A 390 -15.89 13.42 9.66
N ARG A 391 -15.26 12.28 9.36
CA ARG A 391 -15.41 11.03 10.11
C ARG A 391 -15.00 11.19 11.58
N ILE A 392 -13.87 11.83 11.85
CA ILE A 392 -13.37 12.00 13.23
C ILE A 392 -14.20 13.00 14.06
N GLU A 393 -15.04 13.80 13.40
CA GLU A 393 -15.95 14.75 14.05
C GLU A 393 -17.31 14.14 14.37
N ILE A 394 -17.64 12.98 13.80
CA ILE A 394 -18.87 12.25 14.13
C ILE A 394 -18.74 11.76 15.57
N PRO A 395 -19.62 12.20 16.50
CA PRO A 395 -19.56 11.77 17.88
C PRO A 395 -19.77 10.25 17.99
N ALA A 396 -19.06 9.61 18.92
CA ALA A 396 -19.38 8.24 19.30
C ALA A 396 -20.79 8.20 19.89
N GLY A 397 -21.67 7.36 19.35
CA GLY A 397 -23.08 7.29 19.75
C GLY A 397 -23.84 6.22 18.96
N THR A 398 -25.13 6.06 19.27
CA THR A 398 -25.98 5.00 18.68
C THR A 398 -26.13 5.12 17.15
N GLU A 399 -25.97 6.32 16.60
CA GLU A 399 -26.07 6.57 15.15
C GLU A 399 -24.71 6.60 14.44
N HIS A 400 -23.60 6.48 15.17
CA HIS A 400 -22.24 6.66 14.63
C HIS A 400 -22.01 5.80 13.37
N ASP A 401 -22.33 4.51 13.44
CA ASP A 401 -22.09 3.59 12.33
C ASP A 401 -22.96 3.89 11.11
N PHE A 402 -24.19 4.35 11.34
CA PHE A 402 -25.07 4.76 10.25
C PHE A 402 -24.52 6.02 9.56
N GLN A 403 -24.12 7.03 10.34
CA GLN A 403 -23.57 8.28 9.81
C GLN A 403 -22.24 8.04 9.08
N VAL A 404 -21.34 7.21 9.62
CA VAL A 404 -20.08 6.83 8.95
C VAL A 404 -20.34 6.08 7.64
N LYS A 405 -21.35 5.21 7.57
CA LYS A 405 -21.75 4.52 6.32
C LYS A 405 -22.30 5.48 5.28
N GLN A 406 -23.14 6.44 5.68
CA GLN A 406 -23.66 7.46 4.75
C GLN A 406 -22.54 8.36 4.24
N LEU A 407 -21.65 8.78 5.13
CA LEU A 407 -20.46 9.55 4.77
C LEU A 407 -19.57 8.78 3.79
N ALA A 408 -19.32 7.49 4.03
CA ALA A 408 -18.53 6.65 3.12
C ALA A 408 -19.15 6.56 1.72
N LYS A 409 -20.49 6.42 1.62
CA LYS A 409 -21.20 6.43 0.32
C LYS A 409 -21.04 7.77 -0.39
N ALA A 410 -21.17 8.89 0.33
CA ALA A 410 -20.98 10.22 -0.23
C ALA A 410 -19.55 10.39 -0.77
N ILE A 411 -18.52 10.04 0.02
CA ILE A 411 -17.11 10.11 -0.41
C ILE A 411 -16.88 9.23 -1.64
N MET A 412 -17.39 7.99 -1.66
CA MET A 412 -17.27 7.11 -2.83
C MET A 412 -17.90 7.72 -4.09
N HIS A 413 -19.07 8.34 -3.97
CA HIS A 413 -19.73 9.01 -5.09
C HIS A 413 -18.90 10.20 -5.61
N LEU A 414 -18.40 11.04 -4.69
CA LEU A 414 -17.51 12.16 -5.01
C LEU A 414 -16.21 11.71 -5.70
N CYS A 415 -15.57 10.64 -5.21
CA CYS A 415 -14.39 10.06 -5.82
C CYS A 415 -14.67 9.53 -7.24
N ARG A 416 -15.77 8.79 -7.43
CA ARG A 416 -16.16 8.29 -8.76
C ARG A 416 -16.42 9.41 -9.75
N HIS A 417 -17.08 10.48 -9.31
CA HIS A 417 -17.30 11.66 -10.15
C HIS A 417 -15.98 12.25 -10.68
N ILE A 418 -14.95 12.34 -9.84
CA ILE A 418 -13.62 12.80 -10.26
C ILE A 418 -12.99 11.84 -11.28
N VAL A 419 -13.09 10.53 -11.06
CA VAL A 419 -12.57 9.50 -11.99
C VAL A 419 -13.26 9.60 -13.35
N ASP A 420 -14.59 9.66 -13.35
CA ASP A 420 -15.39 9.70 -14.58
C ASP A 420 -15.07 10.96 -15.41
N GLN A 421 -15.00 12.13 -14.75
CA GLN A 421 -14.60 13.39 -15.40
C GLN A 421 -13.23 13.29 -16.08
N ARG A 422 -12.25 12.67 -15.42
CA ARG A 422 -10.89 12.51 -15.98
C ARG A 422 -10.82 11.53 -17.13
N ARG A 423 -11.64 10.48 -17.08
CA ARG A 423 -11.75 9.50 -18.17
C ARG A 423 -12.55 10.03 -19.36
N GLY A 424 -13.08 11.26 -19.28
CA GLY A 424 -13.96 11.82 -20.30
C GLY A 424 -15.26 11.02 -20.45
N ILE A 425 -15.62 10.23 -19.44
CA ILE A 425 -16.88 9.51 -19.42
C ILE A 425 -17.95 10.58 -19.15
N PRO A 426 -18.89 10.82 -20.09
CA PRO A 426 -19.94 11.79 -19.87
C PRO A 426 -20.64 11.41 -18.56
N ALA A 427 -20.87 12.41 -17.69
CA ALA A 427 -21.59 12.21 -16.44
C ALA A 427 -22.83 11.39 -16.77
N ARG A 428 -22.89 10.14 -16.27
CA ARG A 428 -24.06 9.31 -16.49
C ARG A 428 -25.24 10.17 -16.09
N ALA A 429 -26.28 10.22 -16.91
CA ALA A 429 -27.56 10.75 -16.50
C ALA A 429 -28.19 9.80 -15.46
N GLU A 430 -27.44 9.47 -14.40
CA GLU A 430 -27.99 9.18 -13.11
C GLU A 430 -28.71 10.47 -12.75
N GLN A 431 -30.00 10.54 -13.12
CA GLN A 431 -30.90 11.46 -12.47
C GLN A 431 -30.63 11.26 -10.98
N PRO A 432 -30.07 12.25 -10.26
CA PRO A 432 -30.02 12.14 -8.83
C PRO A 432 -31.47 11.88 -8.47
N GLN A 433 -31.77 10.70 -7.93
CA GLN A 433 -33.05 10.53 -7.28
C GLN A 433 -33.04 11.63 -6.22
N GLN A 434 -33.72 12.75 -6.51
CA GLN A 434 -33.71 13.98 -5.72
C GLN A 434 -34.32 13.74 -4.31
N GLY A 435 -34.58 12.48 -3.93
CA GLY A 435 -35.08 12.05 -2.64
C GLY A 435 -34.23 11.04 -1.85
N SER A 436 -33.04 10.57 -2.27
CA SER A 436 -32.41 9.42 -1.56
C SER A 436 -30.97 9.56 -1.06
N ILE A 437 -30.25 10.66 -1.35
CA ILE A 437 -29.07 11.03 -0.55
C ILE A 437 -29.44 12.19 0.38
N GLN A 438 -30.42 11.94 1.26
CA GLN A 438 -30.44 12.69 2.51
C GLN A 438 -29.23 12.21 3.30
N ILE A 439 -28.08 12.89 3.15
CA ILE A 439 -27.11 12.88 4.24
C ILE A 439 -27.92 13.45 5.41
N PRO A 440 -28.15 12.68 6.50
CA PRO A 440 -28.89 13.20 7.62
C PRO A 440 -28.21 14.50 8.01
N THR A 441 -28.88 15.63 7.79
CA THR A 441 -28.47 16.85 8.45
C THR A 441 -28.52 16.48 9.92
N LEU A 442 -27.40 16.66 10.63
CA LEU A 442 -27.37 16.55 12.09
C LEU A 442 -28.27 17.68 12.61
N GLY A 443 -29.59 17.47 12.53
CA GLY A 443 -30.58 18.34 13.10
C GLY A 443 -30.25 18.42 14.57
N GLY A 444 -30.01 19.65 15.04
CA GLY A 444 -29.66 19.91 16.43
C GLY A 444 -30.58 19.08 17.32
N VAL A 445 -29.99 18.14 18.06
CA VAL A 445 -30.64 17.57 19.21
C VAL A 445 -30.89 18.78 20.11
N GLU A 446 -32.10 19.32 20.07
CA GLU A 446 -32.59 20.22 21.09
C GLU A 446 -32.42 19.45 22.39
N VAL A 447 -31.36 19.78 23.12
CA VAL A 447 -31.20 19.38 24.51
C VAL A 447 -32.39 20.03 25.20
N LYS A 448 -33.49 19.27 25.32
CA LYS A 448 -34.56 19.59 26.25
C LYS A 448 -33.89 19.60 27.62
N THR A 449 -33.47 20.78 28.04
CA THR A 449 -33.13 21.04 29.43
C THR A 449 -34.37 20.64 30.22
N ALA A 450 -34.24 19.55 30.96
CA ALA A 450 -35.26 19.12 31.89
C ALA A 450 -35.40 20.21 32.95
N GLY A 451 -36.32 21.14 32.73
CA GLY A 451 -36.85 22.01 33.75
C GLY A 451 -37.74 21.19 34.69
N GLY A 452 -37.44 21.25 35.98
CA GLY A 452 -38.27 20.76 37.08
C GLY A 452 -37.44 19.92 38.06
N ARG A 453 -37.28 20.30 39.34
CA ARG A 453 -38.08 21.17 40.21
C ARG A 453 -37.20 22.01 41.13
#